data_AF-A0A956QYP5-F1
#
_entry.id   AF-A0A956QYP5-F1
#
_cell.length_a   1.000
_cell.length_b   1.000
_cell.length_c   1.000
_cell.angle_alpha   90.00
_cell.angle_beta   90.00
_cell.angle_gamma   90.00
#
_symmetry.space_group_name_H-M   'P 1'
#
loop_
_entity.id
_entity.type
_entity.pdbx_description
1 polymer ?
#
loop_
_entity_poly.entity_id
_entity_poly.type
_entity_poly.pdbx_seq_one_letter_code
_entity_poly.pdbx_strand_id
1 'polypeptide(L)' 'MERSEVNFCMRCLTPLDDSTRRACFKCDRVTCSGRSCGIWVVLNRIWSCQVCVEEEIDAVIDQHENKLEPKDEY' A
#
# COMPACT_ATOMS: atom_id res chain seq x y z
N MET A 1 23.70 13.07 -22.92
CA MET A 1 23.43 12.07 -21.86
C MET A 1 22.18 12.52 -21.14
N GLU A 2 21.03 11.97 -21.53
CA GLU A 2 19.79 12.17 -20.76
C GLU A 2 19.96 11.51 -19.40
N ARG A 3 19.73 12.29 -18.34
CA ARG A 3 19.82 11.83 -16.97
C ARG A 3 18.54 11.01 -16.72
N SER A 4 18.62 9.68 -16.84
CA SER A 4 17.51 8.81 -16.44
C SER A 4 17.11 9.14 -15.01
N GLU A 5 15.90 9.62 -14.79
CA GLU A 5 15.35 9.86 -13.46
C GLU A 5 15.19 8.51 -12.77
N VAL A 6 16.21 8.10 -12.01
CA VAL A 6 16.17 6.88 -11.20
C VAL A 6 15.12 7.10 -10.12
N ASN A 7 13.97 6.44 -10.28
CA ASN A 7 12.92 6.42 -9.27
C ASN A 7 13.29 5.37 -8.21
N PHE A 8 13.03 5.65 -6.94
CA PHE A 8 13.29 4.71 -5.86
C PHE A 8 11.97 4.16 -5.31
N CYS A 9 11.96 2.90 -4.90
CA CYS A 9 10.83 2.34 -4.18
C CYS A 9 10.63 3.08 -2.86
N MET A 10 9.42 3.59 -2.61
CA MET A 10 9.13 4.34 -1.38
C MET A 10 9.34 3.54 -0.09
N ARG A 11 9.36 2.20 -0.14
CA ARG A 11 9.45 1.33 1.05
C ARG A 11 10.86 0.77 1.27
N CYS A 12 11.44 0.13 0.27
CA CYS A 12 12.75 -0.50 0.39
C CYS A 12 13.92 0.33 -0.17
N LEU A 13 13.63 1.51 -0.73
CA LEU A 13 14.62 2.43 -1.33
C LEU A 13 15.48 1.79 -2.44
N THR A 14 15.05 0.65 -2.98
CA THR A 14 15.71 0.02 -4.13
C THR A 14 15.45 0.87 -5.38
N PRO A 15 16.47 1.12 -6.22
CA PRO A 15 16.28 1.78 -7.50
C PRO A 15 15.32 0.97 -8.36
N LEU A 16 14.41 1.67 -9.03
CA LEU A 16 13.39 1.11 -9.90
C LEU A 16 13.70 1.47 -11.34
N ASP A 17 13.69 0.44 -12.17
CA ASP A 17 13.59 0.56 -13.61
C ASP A 17 12.10 0.53 -14.03
N ASP A 18 11.79 0.94 -15.27
CA ASP A 18 10.41 1.03 -15.75
C ASP A 18 9.66 -0.32 -15.74
N SER A 19 10.35 -1.46 -15.71
CA SER A 19 9.70 -2.79 -15.68
C SER A 19 9.27 -3.23 -14.28
N THR A 20 9.92 -2.72 -13.24
CA THR A 20 9.63 -3.06 -11.83
C THR A 20 8.84 -1.97 -11.11
N ARG A 21 8.66 -0.81 -11.77
CA ARG A 21 7.93 0.36 -11.27
C ARG A 21 6.42 0.11 -11.23
N ARG A 22 5.82 0.20 -10.04
CA ARG A 22 4.37 0.13 -9.84
C ARG A 22 3.85 1.33 -9.04
N ALA A 23 2.84 2.02 -9.57
CA ALA A 23 2.16 3.11 -8.86
C ALA A 23 1.09 2.54 -7.93
N CYS A 24 1.05 3.02 -6.69
CA CYS A 24 -0.02 2.71 -5.75
C CYS A 24 -1.30 3.42 -6.15
N PHE A 25 -2.41 2.68 -6.26
CA PHE A 25 -3.72 3.24 -6.58
C PHE A 25 -4.22 4.29 -5.57
N LYS A 26 -3.83 4.19 -4.29
CA LYS A 26 -4.38 5.05 -3.22
C LYS A 26 -3.61 6.37 -3.04
N CYS A 27 -2.29 6.36 -3.20
CA CYS A 27 -1.43 7.50 -2.86
C CYS A 27 -0.51 7.94 -3.99
N ASP A 28 -0.62 7.31 -5.18
CA ASP A 28 0.17 7.55 -6.39
C ASP A 28 1.69 7.40 -6.24
N ARG A 29 2.16 7.03 -5.04
CA ARG A 29 3.58 6.76 -4.79
C ARG A 29 4.02 5.48 -5.49
N VAL A 30 5.29 5.49 -5.88
CA VAL A 30 5.90 4.43 -6.65
C VAL A 30 6.55 3.38 -5.74
N THR A 31 6.32 2.11 -6.05
CA THR A 31 6.80 0.94 -5.31
C THR A 31 7.44 -0.09 -6.24
N CYS A 32 8.27 -0.94 -5.65
CA CYS A 32 8.79 -2.15 -6.27
C CYS A 32 7.69 -3.22 -6.37
N SER A 33 7.79 -4.15 -7.32
CA SER A 33 6.89 -5.32 -7.40
C SER A 33 7.17 -6.42 -6.37
N GLY A 34 8.11 -6.19 -5.44
CA GLY A 34 8.43 -7.10 -4.35
C GLY A 34 7.26 -7.23 -3.37
N ARG A 35 7.03 -8.44 -2.86
CA ARG A 35 5.90 -8.76 -1.96
C ARG A 35 5.83 -7.90 -0.69
N SER A 36 6.95 -7.31 -0.26
CA SER A 36 7.03 -6.42 0.90
C SER A 36 6.82 -4.94 0.55
N CYS A 37 6.76 -4.56 -0.73
CA CYS A 37 6.60 -3.18 -1.21
C CYS A 37 5.15 -2.86 -1.56
N GLY A 38 4.43 -3.83 -2.13
CA GLY A 38 3.06 -3.68 -2.57
C GLY A 38 2.39 -5.01 -2.86
N ILE A 39 1.07 -4.95 -2.96
CA ILE A 39 0.17 -6.08 -3.15
C ILE A 39 -0.69 -5.83 -4.38
N TRP A 40 -0.89 -6.90 -5.15
CA TRP A 40 -1.89 -6.94 -6.20
C TRP A 40 -3.24 -7.34 -5.62
N VAL A 41 -4.17 -6.39 -5.54
CA VAL A 41 -5.52 -6.62 -5.01
C VAL A 41 -6.37 -7.21 -6.12
N VAL A 42 -6.57 -8.53 -6.07
CA VAL A 42 -7.22 -9.32 -7.13
C VAL A 42 -8.65 -8.84 -7.42
N LEU A 43 -9.43 -8.52 -6.39
CA LEU A 43 -10.84 -8.14 -6.52
C LEU A 43 -11.05 -6.91 -7.41
N ASN A 44 -10.21 -5.90 -7.24
CA ASN A 44 -10.30 -4.63 -7.98
C ASN A 44 -9.28 -4.54 -9.13
N ARG A 45 -8.41 -5.55 -9.29
CA ARG A 45 -7.29 -5.55 -10.27
C ARG A 45 -6.43 -4.28 -10.16
N ILE A 46 -6.17 -3.83 -8.94
CA ILE A 46 -5.35 -2.66 -8.65
C ILE A 46 -4.07 -3.08 -7.95
N TRP A 47 -3.02 -2.29 -8.15
CA TRP A 47 -1.81 -2.37 -7.36
C TRP A 47 -1.88 -1.34 -6.22
N SER A 48 -1.67 -1.79 -5.00
CA SER A 48 -1.59 -0.92 -3.82
C SER A 48 -0.26 -1.12 -3.12
N CYS A 49 0.33 -0.05 -2.60
CA CYS A 49 1.50 -0.17 -1.75
C CYS A 49 1.13 -0.84 -0.42
N GLN A 50 2.08 -1.55 0.17
CA GLN A 50 1.84 -2.31 1.38
C GLN A 50 1.40 -1.40 2.55
N VAL A 51 1.94 -0.17 2.63
CA VAL A 51 1.57 0.81 3.67
C VAL A 51 0.08 1.13 3.62
N CYS A 52 -0.44 1.48 2.44
CA CYS A 52 -1.84 1.81 2.28
C CYS A 52 -2.78 0.63 2.57
N VAL A 53 -2.32 -0.60 2.34
CA VAL A 53 -3.09 -1.80 2.66
C VAL A 53 -3.10 -2.06 4.16
N GLU A 54 -1.96 -1.90 4.84
CA GLU A 54 -1.83 -2.01 6.30
C GLU A 54 -2.76 -1.00 7.00
N GLU A 55 -2.77 0.26 6.55
CA GLU A 55 -3.66 1.30 7.08
C GLU A 55 -5.16 0.96 6.92
N GLU A 56 -5.54 0.29 5.82
CA GLU A 56 -6.93 -0.14 5.61
C GLU A 56 -7.31 -1.32 6.50
N ILE A 57 -6.39 -2.26 6.70
CA ILE A 57 -6.60 -3.39 7.60
C ILE A 57 -6.77 -2.88 9.02
N ASP A 58 -5.89 -1.99 9.49
CA ASP A 58 -5.96 -1.41 10.82
C ASP A 58 -7.27 -0.65 11.04
N ALA A 59 -7.73 0.13 10.05
CA ALA A 59 -9.01 0.83 10.12
C ALA A 59 -10.21 -0.14 10.19
N VAL A 60 -10.15 -1.29 9.50
CA VAL A 60 -11.21 -2.30 9.56
C VAL A 60 -11.21 -3.04 10.90
N ILE A 61 -10.02 -3.33 11.45
CA ILE A 61 -9.84 -3.94 12.77
C ILE A 61 -10.41 -3.00 13.85
N ASP A 62 -10.01 -1.73 13.85
CA ASP A 62 -10.50 -0.73 14.81
C ASP A 62 -12.03 -0.59 14.76
N GLN A 63 -12.63 -0.61 13.57
CA GLN A 63 -14.09 -0.63 13.42
C GLN A 63 -14.77 -1.89 13.96
N HIS A 64 -14.07 -3.03 14.00
CA HIS A 64 -14.60 -4.26 14.60
C HIS A 64 -14.45 -4.27 16.11
N GLU A 65 -13.32 -3.80 16.63
CA GLU A 65 -13.08 -3.69 18.07
C GLU A 65 -14.03 -2.66 18.71
N ASN A 66 -14.22 -1.49 18.10
CA ASN A 66 -15.16 -0.46 18.58
C ASN A 66 -16.66 -0.84 18.47
N LYS A 67 -17.00 -1.90 17.70
CA LYS A 67 -18.38 -2.43 17.67
C LYS A 67 -18.63 -3.51 18.73
N LEU A 68 -17.58 -3.98 19.41
CA LEU A 68 -17.68 -5.01 20.44
C LEU A 68 -17.83 -4.45 21.84
N GLU A 69 -17.70 -3.13 22.06
CA GLU A 69 -18.09 -2.53 23.33
C GLU A 69 -19.62 -2.59 23.48
N PRO A 70 -20.16 -3.38 24.41
CA PRO A 70 -21.56 -3.26 24.75
C PRO A 70 -21.78 -1.86 25.29
N LYS A 71 -22.73 -1.14 24.71
CA LYS A 71 -23.33 0.00 25.40
C LYS A 71 -24.05 -0.56 26.62
N ASP A 72 -23.34 -0.67 27.74
CA ASP A 72 -23.96 -0.79 29.06
C ASP A 72 -24.69 0.53 29.34
N GLU A 73 -25.89 0.64 28.77
CA GLU A 73 -26.87 1.66 29.10
C GLU A 73 -27.55 1.18 30.39
N TYR A 74 -27.20 1.79 31.53
CA TYR A 74 -27.84 1.60 32.83
C TYR A 74 -28.39 2.93 33.33
#